data_AF-A0AAE9IXD7-F1
#
_entry.id   AF-A0AAE9IXD7-F1
#
_cell.length_a   1.000
_cell.length_b   1.000
_cell.length_c   1.000
_cell.angle_alpha   90.00
_cell.angle_beta   90.00
_cell.angle_gamma   90.00
#
_symmetry.space_group_name_H-M   'P 1'
#
loop_
_entity.id
_entity.type
_entity.pdbx_description
1 polymer ?
#
loop_
_entity_poly.entity_id
_entity_poly.type
_entity_poly.pdbx_seq_one_letter_code
_entity_poly.pdbx_strand_id
1 'polypeptide(L)'
;MNKTPDNRFLDAIGLKHIDKTKQPPTHTLPKTYNMHFKHAKPNTDPITSHTYVVRATDNRVASIMIQRKKLWFGVWDKTEEEFLRMMD
;
A
#
# COMPACT_ATOMS: atom_id res chain seq x y z
N MET A 1 2.81 -22.61 1.90
CA MET A 1 3.98 -21.91 1.35
C MET A 1 3.53 -20.61 0.69
N ASN A 2 3.92 -19.46 1.23
CA ASN A 2 3.75 -18.18 0.57
C ASN A 2 4.80 -18.10 -0.55
N LYS A 3 4.39 -18.14 -1.81
CA LYS A 3 5.32 -17.90 -2.92
C LYS A 3 5.64 -16.40 -2.94
N THR A 4 6.89 -16.05 -2.68
CA THR A 4 7.39 -14.70 -2.91
C THR A 4 7.35 -14.42 -4.41
N PRO A 5 6.87 -13.25 -4.86
CA PRO A 5 6.96 -12.85 -6.26
C PRO A 5 8.41 -12.90 -6.75
N ASP A 6 8.61 -13.15 -8.04
CA ASP A 6 9.94 -13.08 -8.67
C ASP A 6 10.54 -11.68 -8.44
N ASN A 7 11.78 -11.62 -7.95
CA ASN A 7 12.49 -10.36 -7.70
C ASN A 7 12.51 -9.46 -8.94
N ARG A 8 12.59 -10.05 -10.15
CA ARG A 8 12.56 -9.29 -11.41
C ARG A 8 11.27 -8.49 -11.59
N PHE A 9 10.13 -9.02 -11.13
CA PHE A 9 8.87 -8.30 -11.17
C PHE A 9 8.86 -7.15 -10.16
N LEU A 10 9.38 -7.38 -8.95
CA LEU A 10 9.45 -6.37 -7.89
C LEU A 10 10.38 -5.21 -8.28
N ASP A 11 11.50 -5.51 -8.92
CA ASP A 11 12.44 -4.52 -9.44
C ASP A 11 11.81 -3.74 -10.60
N ALA A 12 11.11 -4.41 -11.51
CA ALA A 12 10.45 -3.77 -12.66
C ALA A 12 9.35 -2.78 -12.27
N ILE A 13 8.65 -3.00 -11.15
CA ILE A 13 7.65 -2.05 -10.64
C ILE A 13 8.27 -0.94 -9.78
N GLY A 14 9.60 -0.93 -9.59
CA GLY A 14 10.29 0.05 -8.77
C GLY A 14 9.93 -0.05 -7.29
N LEU A 15 9.78 -1.28 -6.77
CA LEU A 15 9.40 -1.51 -5.36
C LEU A 15 10.50 -1.00 -4.43
N LYS A 16 10.13 -0.07 -3.55
CA LYS A 16 10.98 0.48 -2.50
C LYS A 16 10.58 -0.07 -1.13
N HIS A 17 11.53 -0.05 -0.21
CA HIS A 17 11.34 -0.54 1.16
C HIS A 17 11.49 0.61 2.15
N ILE A 18 10.56 0.67 3.10
CA ILE A 18 10.64 1.50 4.31
C ILE A 18 11.58 0.79 5.28
N ASP A 19 12.35 1.56 6.03
CA ASP A 19 13.18 1.04 7.10
C ASP A 19 12.36 0.15 8.05
N LYS A 20 12.90 -1.02 8.41
CA LYS A 20 12.22 -2.00 9.28
C LYS A 20 11.91 -1.45 10.68
N THR A 21 12.65 -0.45 11.13
CA THR A 21 12.48 0.21 12.43
C THR A 21 11.34 1.23 12.43
N LYS A 22 10.93 1.72 11.25
CA LYS A 22 9.84 2.69 11.11
C LYS A 22 8.50 1.99 11.04
N GLN A 23 7.48 2.66 11.57
CA GLN A 23 6.08 2.23 11.49
C GLN A 23 5.42 2.86 10.26
N PRO A 24 5.03 2.09 9.23
CA PRO A 24 4.38 2.65 8.05
C PRO A 24 3.01 3.20 8.36
N PRO A 25 2.55 4.22 7.59
CA PRO A 25 1.20 4.72 7.72
C PRO A 25 0.19 3.65 7.25
N THR A 26 -0.93 3.56 7.96
CA THR A 26 -2.01 2.63 7.63
C THR A 26 -2.98 3.29 6.68
N HIS A 27 -3.12 2.75 5.47
CA HIS A 27 -4.09 3.22 4.50
C HIS A 27 -5.45 2.58 4.75
N THR A 28 -6.50 3.39 4.89
CA THR A 28 -7.90 2.95 5.08
C THR A 28 -8.83 4.03 4.53
N LEU A 29 -9.83 3.65 3.74
CA LEU A 29 -10.78 4.58 3.14
C LEU A 29 -12.23 4.17 3.44
N PRO A 30 -13.18 5.12 3.52
CA PRO A 30 -14.60 4.81 3.53
C PRO A 30 -15.01 4.06 2.25
N LYS A 31 -15.85 3.04 2.37
CA LYS A 31 -16.45 2.36 1.21
C LYS A 31 -17.58 3.21 0.67
N THR A 32 -17.52 3.54 -0.62
CA THR A 32 -18.60 4.26 -1.33
C THR A 32 -19.81 3.38 -1.60
N TYR A 33 -19.62 2.05 -1.70
CA TYR A 33 -20.71 1.09 -1.89
C TYR A 33 -20.93 0.29 -0.61
N ASN A 34 -21.86 0.76 0.22
CA ASN A 34 -22.33 0.03 1.39
C ASN A 34 -23.48 -0.89 0.93
N MET A 35 -23.14 -1.95 0.18
CA MET A 35 -24.11 -3.01 -0.16
C MET A 35 -24.77 -3.41 1.16
N HIS A 36 -26.10 -3.36 1.23
CA HIS A 36 -26.95 -3.39 2.44
C HIS A 36 -26.82 -4.63 3.36
N PHE A 37 -25.62 -5.10 3.63
CA PHE A 37 -25.31 -6.05 4.66
C PHE A 37 -25.22 -5.28 5.96
N LYS A 38 -26.14 -5.56 6.89
CA LYS A 38 -26.23 -4.97 8.24
C LYS A 38 -24.92 -5.07 9.07
N HIS A 39 -23.90 -5.74 8.57
CA HIS A 39 -22.60 -5.99 9.21
C HIS A 39 -21.38 -5.61 8.34
N ALA A 40 -21.57 -4.91 7.22
CA ALA A 40 -20.45 -4.46 6.40
C ALA A 40 -19.63 -3.40 7.15
N LYS A 41 -18.32 -3.63 7.32
CA LYS A 41 -17.40 -2.62 7.88
C LYS A 41 -17.43 -1.37 6.98
N PRO A 42 -17.54 -0.16 7.56
CA PRO A 42 -17.70 1.09 6.79
C PRO A 42 -16.47 1.45 5.97
N ASN A 43 -15.29 0.95 6.36
CA ASN A 43 -14.03 1.22 5.68
C ASN A 43 -13.47 -0.01 4.96
N THR A 44 -12.57 0.21 4.00
CA THR A 44 -11.72 -0.81 3.39
C THR A 44 -10.90 -1.52 4.46
N ASP A 45 -10.47 -2.76 4.18
CA ASP A 45 -9.51 -3.42 5.06
C ASP A 45 -8.20 -2.59 5.12
N PRO A 46 -7.60 -2.43 6.30
CA PRO A 46 -6.42 -1.60 6.47
C PRO A 46 -5.22 -2.19 5.75
N ILE A 47 -4.41 -1.33 5.15
CA ILE A 47 -3.13 -1.69 4.52
C ILE A 47 -2.02 -0.96 5.25
N THR A 48 -1.22 -1.71 6.01
CA THR A 48 0.04 -1.25 6.59
C THR A 48 1.15 -2.04 5.92
N SER A 49 1.96 -1.38 5.09
CA SER A 49 3.01 -2.05 4.32
C SER A 49 4.33 -1.33 4.41
N HIS A 50 5.41 -2.09 4.63
CA HIS A 50 6.79 -1.63 4.52
C HIS A 50 7.28 -1.49 3.08
N THR A 51 6.47 -1.85 2.09
CA THR A 51 6.83 -1.71 0.68
C THR A 51 5.93 -0.70 -0.02
N TYR A 52 6.52 0.11 -0.89
CA TYR A 52 5.81 1.15 -1.63
C TYR A 52 6.45 1.36 -3.01
N VAL A 53 5.77 2.12 -3.87
CA VAL A 53 6.28 2.59 -5.16
C VAL A 53 5.99 4.08 -5.32
N VAL A 54 6.85 4.76 -6.07
CA VAL A 54 6.55 6.10 -6.59
C VAL A 54 5.96 5.94 -7.98
N ARG A 55 4.71 6.37 -8.15
CA ARG A 55 3.98 6.23 -9.41
C ARG A 55 4.54 7.19 -10.44
N ALA A 56 5.05 6.67 -11.55
CA ALA A 56 5.67 7.46 -12.61
C ALA A 56 4.71 8.48 -13.25
N THR A 57 3.40 8.22 -13.22
CA THR A 57 2.39 9.05 -13.88
C THR A 57 2.12 10.38 -13.19
N ASP A 58 2.26 10.44 -11.86
CA ASP A 58 1.87 11.59 -11.05
C ASP A 58 2.83 11.89 -9.88
N ASN A 59 3.97 11.19 -9.81
CA ASN A 59 4.97 11.31 -8.75
C ASN A 59 4.39 11.16 -7.33
N ARG A 60 3.36 10.32 -7.20
CA ARG A 60 2.70 10.05 -5.92
C ARG A 60 2.98 8.65 -5.42
N VAL A 61 2.89 8.44 -4.10
CA VAL A 61 3.18 7.14 -3.49
C VAL A 61 1.98 6.20 -3.49
N ALA A 62 2.24 4.91 -3.71
CA ALA A 62 1.33 3.84 -3.33
C ALA A 62 2.05 2.82 -2.43
N SER A 63 1.46 2.52 -1.27
CA SER A 63 1.86 1.36 -0.45
C SER A 63 1.44 0.09 -1.18
N ILE A 64 2.34 -0.89 -1.31
CA ILE A 64 2.11 -2.15 -2.01
C ILE A 64 2.18 -3.28 -1.00
N MET A 65 1.19 -4.18 -0.96
CA MET A 65 1.23 -5.39 -0.16
C MET A 65 0.89 -6.58 -1.05
N ILE A 66 1.85 -7.50 -1.19
CA ILE A 66 1.67 -8.72 -1.96
C ILE A 66 1.61 -9.89 -0.99
N GLN A 67 0.46 -10.55 -0.92
CA GLN A 67 0.29 -11.75 -0.11
C GLN A 67 -0.38 -12.85 -0.93
N ARG A 68 0.23 -14.04 -0.91
CA ARG A 68 -0.20 -15.20 -1.69
C ARG A 68 -0.26 -14.90 -3.20
N LYS A 69 -1.47 -14.71 -3.73
CA LYS A 69 -1.74 -14.37 -5.14
C LYS A 69 -2.56 -13.07 -5.26
N LYS A 70 -2.56 -12.26 -4.21
CA LYS A 70 -3.29 -10.99 -4.14
C LYS A 70 -2.30 -9.83 -4.04
N LEU A 71 -2.55 -8.81 -4.84
CA LEU A 71 -1.92 -7.50 -4.77
C LEU A 71 -2.92 -6.55 -4.12
N TRP A 72 -2.52 -5.91 -3.04
CA TRP A 72 -3.26 -4.82 -2.42
C TRP A 72 -2.43 -3.55 -2.49
N PHE A 73 -3.09 -2.42 -2.68
CA PHE A 73 -2.42 -1.13 -2.70
C PHE A 73 -3.25 -0.04 -2.01
N GLY A 74 -2.55 0.87 -1.35
CA GLY A 74 -3.11 2.09 -0.80
C GLY A 74 -2.43 3.29 -1.44
N VAL A 75 -3.19 4.17 -2.07
CA VAL A 75 -2.68 5.32 -2.83
C VAL A 75 -2.71 6.57 -1.97
N TRP A 76 -1.60 7.29 -1.95
CA TRP A 76 -1.43 8.51 -1.17
C TRP A 76 -1.33 9.69 -2.14
N ASP A 77 -2.07 10.77 -1.87
CA ASP A 77 -1.85 12.06 -2.54
C ASP A 77 -0.68 12.79 -1.87
N LYS A 78 0.52 12.19 -1.98
CA LYS A 78 1.77 12.64 -1.38
C LYS A 78 2.94 12.30 -2.29
N THR A 79 3.92 13.21 -2.40
CA THR A 79 5.22 12.86 -2.97
C THR A 79 5.94 11.86 -2.08
N GLU A 80 7.06 11.31 -2.55
CA GLU A 80 7.88 10.40 -1.75
C GLU A 80 8.36 11.06 -0.46
N GLU A 81 8.83 12.30 -0.53
CA GLU A 81 9.33 13.04 0.62
C GLU A 81 8.22 13.30 1.65
N GLU A 82 7.04 13.72 1.19
CA GLU A 82 5.89 13.97 2.05
C GLU A 82 5.39 12.69 2.71
N PHE A 83 5.41 11.57 1.97
CA PHE A 83 5.04 10.26 2.49
C PHE A 83 6.04 9.77 3.54
N LEU A 84 7.35 9.90 3.28
CA LEU A 84 8.39 9.46 4.21
C LEU A 84 8.37 10.26 5.53
N ARG A 85 8.05 11.55 5.46
CA ARG A 85 7.86 12.41 6.65
C ARG A 85 6.70 12.00 7.56
N MET A 86 5.79 11.13 7.10
CA MET A 86 4.74 10.59 7.97
C MET A 86 5.27 9.58 9.00
N MET A 87 6.53 9.15 8.86
CA MET A 87 7.18 8.11 9.65
C MET A 87 8.48 8.59 10.31
N ASP A 88 8.70 9.91 10.30
CA ASP A 88 9.79 10.59 11.00
C ASP A 88 9.37 11.03 12.41
#